data_AF-A0A963LM75-F1
#
_entry.id   AF-A0A963LM75-F1
#
_cell.length_a   1.000
_cell.length_b   1.000
_cell.length_c   1.000
_cell.angle_alpha   90.00
_cell.angle_beta   90.00
_cell.angle_gamma   90.00
#
_symmetry.space_group_name_H-M   'P 1'
#
loop_
_entity.id
_entity.type
_entity.pdbx_description
1 polymer ?
#
loop_
_entity_poly.entity_id
_entity_poly.type
_entity_poly.pdbx_seq_one_letter_code
_entity_poly.pdbx_strand_id
1 'polypeptide(L)'
;MTTSFHPRPPAGHRWGRPVRACALAALTASALVACGGGSGSSAETGLPASTRLTADATYGGQGQTLLPLGSIDGNVTAARLQPDGKLLVAGWRQTALPDPTHFGWMAREALVWRLNADGSLDASFGQNGEAALNFKGSDTLTDMVLQSDGRIVLAVSAIQPCLTRLGYPFGFWSCFTESGDLADIGTVVARLTSAGQIDPTFGVNGNVEAPSDIDLQPKLAVQPDQRILLLRSTGSLSLGLYSWELRRFSRNGQADAGYGGNGVAESSVSSTCNAKGAGVLATAAGGAVVAANNQPPRYGVCLDVLDAEGQPDDKFNGGQPLLIALYGTVTLAGLAERPNGNLVLTGRSWASSTVMFAHQVDGSGVPVAGYGDAGTALIDPPANASLVGYASLIGSDGSVVSAGAIWPTAAGTPQEPFWARWTADGQPDLDFATGGLHQPGADAVIPQLLQRDSDGRWLVVGVQQAANGQRSAVVWRVRGDAP
;
A
#
# COMPACT_ATOMS: atom_id res chain seq x y z
N MET A 1 -20.11 25.73 -61.95
CA MET A 1 -19.33 25.16 -63.07
C MET A 1 -18.11 24.46 -62.46
N THR A 2 -17.82 23.17 -62.67
CA THR A 2 -18.61 22.09 -63.30
C THR A 2 -18.04 20.71 -62.91
N THR A 3 -18.89 19.68 -62.92
CA THR A 3 -18.63 18.22 -63.08
C THR A 3 -17.24 17.81 -63.60
N SER A 4 -16.43 16.92 -62.99
CA SER A 4 -16.60 15.46 -62.68
C SER A 4 -16.61 14.50 -63.89
N PHE A 5 -15.65 13.54 -63.98
CA PHE A 5 -15.84 12.08 -64.23
C PHE A 5 -14.49 11.27 -64.34
N HIS A 6 -14.59 9.92 -64.41
CA HIS A 6 -13.53 8.86 -64.45
C HIS A 6 -12.94 8.59 -65.88
N PRO A 7 -12.10 7.55 -66.20
CA PRO A 7 -11.53 6.39 -65.44
C PRO A 7 -10.01 6.04 -65.68
N ARG A 8 -9.59 4.80 -65.35
CA ARG A 8 -8.26 4.14 -65.54
C ARG A 8 -8.09 3.53 -66.97
N PRO A 9 -7.16 2.56 -67.24
CA PRO A 9 -5.68 2.49 -67.25
C PRO A 9 -5.20 2.30 -68.75
N PRO A 10 -4.29 1.40 -69.23
CA PRO A 10 -3.14 0.62 -68.68
C PRO A 10 -1.84 0.57 -69.56
N ALA A 11 -0.88 -0.29 -69.14
CA ALA A 11 0.14 -1.03 -69.93
C ALA A 11 1.48 -0.36 -70.37
N GLY A 12 2.57 -1.15 -70.27
CA GLY A 12 3.95 -0.83 -70.69
C GLY A 12 4.97 -1.80 -70.05
N HIS A 13 5.77 -2.52 -70.84
CA HIS A 13 6.42 -3.78 -70.39
C HIS A 13 7.95 -3.83 -70.61
N ARG A 14 8.69 -4.24 -69.56
CA ARG A 14 10.08 -4.82 -69.59
C ARG A 14 11.20 -3.85 -70.03
N TRP A 15 12.51 -4.13 -69.92
CA TRP A 15 13.31 -5.31 -69.52
C TRP A 15 14.52 -4.90 -68.64
N GLY A 16 15.10 -5.83 -67.85
CA GLY A 16 16.44 -5.65 -67.25
C GLY A 16 16.78 -6.60 -66.09
N ARG A 17 17.57 -7.66 -66.34
CA ARG A 17 18.25 -8.53 -65.33
C ARG A 17 19.67 -8.83 -65.85
N PRO A 18 20.66 -9.14 -64.99
CA PRO A 18 20.88 -10.50 -64.45
C PRO A 18 20.85 -10.51 -62.90
N VAL A 19 20.48 -11.55 -62.14
CA VAL A 19 20.67 -13.03 -62.18
C VAL A 19 21.96 -13.52 -61.50
N ARG A 20 21.78 -14.04 -60.27
CA ARG A 20 22.19 -15.37 -59.74
C ARG A 20 21.24 -15.67 -58.56
N ALA A 21 20.30 -16.62 -58.64
CA ALA A 21 20.43 -18.10 -58.64
C ALA A 21 20.72 -18.66 -57.22
N CYS A 22 19.69 -19.04 -56.46
CA CYS A 22 19.19 -20.43 -56.24
C CYS A 22 19.69 -21.01 -54.89
N ALA A 23 18.98 -21.87 -54.16
CA ALA A 23 17.73 -22.64 -54.41
C ALA A 23 16.78 -22.59 -53.16
N LEU A 24 15.45 -22.75 -53.31
CA LEU A 24 14.61 -23.93 -52.96
C LEU A 24 14.87 -24.55 -51.55
N ALA A 25 13.86 -24.96 -50.75
CA ALA A 25 12.42 -25.16 -50.99
C ALA A 25 11.58 -24.81 -49.70
N ALA A 26 10.31 -24.38 -49.78
CA ALA A 26 9.06 -25.19 -49.71
C ALA A 26 8.77 -25.86 -48.33
N LEU A 27 7.54 -25.94 -47.79
CA LEU A 27 6.22 -25.42 -48.21
C LEU A 27 5.20 -25.46 -47.01
N THR A 28 4.19 -24.58 -47.03
CA THR A 28 2.84 -24.70 -46.41
C THR A 28 2.62 -25.13 -44.93
N ALA A 29 2.12 -24.16 -44.15
CA ALA A 29 0.71 -24.06 -43.70
C ALA A 29 0.23 -24.57 -42.30
N SER A 30 -0.54 -23.65 -41.69
CA SER A 30 -1.75 -23.86 -40.88
C SER A 30 -1.64 -24.32 -39.41
N ALA A 31 -2.50 -23.70 -38.59
CA ALA A 31 -2.71 -24.03 -37.19
C ALA A 31 -3.45 -25.36 -37.03
N LEU A 32 -3.23 -26.01 -35.87
CA LEU A 32 -4.01 -27.15 -35.41
C LEU A 32 -4.47 -26.91 -33.97
N VAL A 33 -5.79 -26.98 -33.77
CA VAL A 33 -6.42 -27.02 -32.44
C VAL A 33 -6.17 -28.41 -31.84
N ALA A 34 -5.75 -28.46 -30.58
CA ALA A 34 -5.55 -29.71 -29.85
C ALA A 34 -6.64 -29.89 -28.78
N CYS A 35 -7.75 -30.55 -29.16
CA CYS A 35 -8.65 -31.19 -28.21
C CYS A 35 -8.58 -32.71 -28.40
N GLY A 36 -8.15 -33.43 -27.38
CA GLY A 36 -8.07 -34.90 -27.39
C GLY A 36 -7.81 -35.43 -25.99
N GLY A 37 -8.84 -36.00 -25.36
CA GLY A 37 -8.69 -36.65 -24.06
C GLY A 37 -8.17 -38.08 -24.18
N GLY A 38 -7.18 -38.45 -23.38
CA GLY A 38 -6.61 -39.79 -23.33
C GLY A 38 -5.81 -39.99 -22.05
N SER A 39 -6.22 -40.95 -21.23
CA SER A 39 -5.68 -41.19 -19.89
C SER A 39 -4.21 -41.62 -19.88
N GLY A 40 -3.39 -40.99 -19.04
CA GLY A 40 -2.07 -41.50 -18.66
C GLY A 40 -1.04 -40.41 -18.37
N SER A 41 -0.80 -40.14 -17.08
CA SER A 41 0.41 -39.51 -16.53
C SER A 41 1.09 -38.45 -17.42
N SER A 42 0.50 -37.26 -17.52
CA SER A 42 1.23 -36.07 -17.96
C SER A 42 2.34 -35.79 -16.94
N ALA A 43 3.60 -35.98 -17.33
CA ALA A 43 4.74 -35.63 -16.49
C ALA A 43 4.70 -34.13 -16.12
N GLU A 44 5.17 -33.78 -14.93
CA GLU A 44 5.44 -32.39 -14.57
C GLU A 44 6.41 -31.80 -15.60
N THR A 45 5.97 -30.75 -16.31
CA THR A 45 6.83 -30.03 -17.24
C THR A 45 7.79 -29.20 -16.40
N GLY A 46 8.99 -29.75 -16.19
CA GLY A 46 9.97 -29.25 -15.25
C GLY A 46 10.48 -27.85 -15.60
N LEU A 47 9.76 -26.82 -15.15
CA LEU A 47 10.39 -25.63 -14.65
C LEU A 47 11.34 -26.05 -13.51
N PRO A 48 12.59 -25.58 -13.48
CA PRO A 48 13.44 -25.80 -12.32
C PRO A 48 12.78 -25.17 -11.10
N ALA A 49 13.05 -25.69 -9.90
CA ALA A 49 12.55 -25.11 -8.67
C ALA A 49 13.28 -23.80 -8.34
N SER A 50 12.94 -22.71 -9.05
CA SER A 50 13.46 -21.38 -8.79
C SER A 50 13.05 -20.93 -7.37
N THR A 51 14.02 -21.02 -6.47
CA THR A 51 14.27 -19.99 -5.44
C THR A 51 13.04 -19.58 -4.63
N ARG A 52 12.33 -20.59 -4.10
CA ARG A 52 11.21 -20.40 -3.15
C ARG A 52 11.61 -19.45 -2.01
N LEU A 53 10.66 -18.65 -1.53
CA LEU A 53 10.84 -17.76 -0.37
C LEU A 53 11.39 -18.54 0.84
N THR A 54 12.70 -18.43 1.06
CA THR A 54 13.40 -19.27 2.02
C THR A 54 13.57 -18.52 3.33
N ALA A 55 13.03 -19.09 4.41
CA ALA A 55 13.16 -18.54 5.76
C ALA A 55 14.64 -18.37 6.15
N ASP A 56 15.03 -17.18 6.58
CA ASP A 56 16.39 -16.93 7.05
C ASP A 56 16.49 -17.36 8.52
N ALA A 57 16.84 -18.63 8.75
CA ALA A 57 16.90 -19.25 10.08
C ALA A 57 17.81 -18.56 11.12
N THR A 58 18.54 -17.51 10.72
CA THR A 58 19.31 -16.60 11.60
C THR A 58 18.46 -15.51 12.26
N TYR A 59 17.17 -15.40 11.94
CA TYR A 59 16.24 -14.41 12.50
C TYR A 59 15.27 -15.05 13.49
N GLY A 60 15.18 -14.50 14.71
CA GLY A 60 14.26 -14.96 15.75
C GLY A 60 14.37 -16.47 16.03
N GLY A 61 13.23 -17.15 16.12
CA GLY A 61 13.15 -18.61 16.07
C GLY A 61 12.92 -19.09 14.64
N GLN A 62 13.91 -19.75 14.03
CA GLN A 62 13.79 -20.41 12.71
C GLN A 62 13.30 -19.48 11.57
N GLY A 63 13.66 -18.20 11.64
CA GLY A 63 13.27 -17.16 10.68
C GLY A 63 12.11 -16.27 11.14
N GLN A 64 11.46 -16.57 12.28
CA GLN A 64 10.26 -15.89 12.74
C GLN A 64 10.37 -15.33 14.17
N THR A 65 9.76 -14.17 14.39
CA THR A 65 9.55 -13.57 15.72
C THR A 65 8.05 -13.34 15.93
N LEU A 66 7.50 -13.87 17.03
CA LEU A 66 6.14 -13.57 17.47
C LEU A 66 6.14 -12.23 18.25
N LEU A 67 5.22 -11.34 17.92
CA LEU A 67 5.02 -10.08 18.67
C LEU A 67 4.09 -10.29 19.87
N PRO A 68 4.34 -9.66 21.02
CA PRO A 68 3.60 -9.91 22.27
C PRO A 68 2.25 -9.17 22.31
N LEU A 69 1.35 -9.49 21.37
CA LEU A 69 -0.03 -8.98 21.39
C LEU A 69 -0.83 -9.47 22.61
N GLY A 70 -0.45 -10.62 23.20
CA GLY A 70 -1.17 -11.25 24.31
C GLY A 70 -2.28 -12.20 23.82
N SER A 71 -3.22 -12.53 24.71
CA SER A 71 -4.36 -13.42 24.44
C SER A 71 -5.61 -12.67 23.95
N ILE A 72 -5.41 -11.57 23.23
CA ILE A 72 -6.40 -10.52 22.90
C ILE A 72 -6.24 -10.11 21.45
N ASP A 73 -7.35 -9.79 20.78
CA ASP A 73 -7.33 -9.42 19.36
C ASP A 73 -6.54 -8.12 19.13
N GLY A 74 -5.74 -8.09 18.08
CA GLY A 74 -4.94 -6.93 17.70
C GLY A 74 -4.58 -6.95 16.22
N ASN A 75 -3.95 -5.87 15.75
CA ASN A 75 -3.47 -5.79 14.37
C ASN A 75 -2.21 -4.92 14.25
N VAL A 76 -1.39 -5.20 13.24
CA VAL A 76 -0.23 -4.40 12.83
C VAL A 76 -0.65 -3.45 11.71
N THR A 77 -0.18 -2.20 11.76
CA THR A 77 -0.63 -1.13 10.85
C THR A 77 0.53 -0.39 10.16
N ALA A 78 1.72 -0.38 10.76
CA ALA A 78 2.92 0.10 10.10
C ALA A 78 4.16 -0.67 10.53
N ALA A 79 5.14 -0.78 9.63
CA ALA A 79 6.48 -1.28 9.93
C ALA A 79 7.49 -0.37 9.22
N ARG A 80 8.61 -0.08 9.88
CA ARG A 80 9.70 0.75 9.35
C ARG A 80 11.05 0.20 9.81
N LEU A 81 11.94 -0.09 8.88
CA LEU A 81 13.32 -0.46 9.19
C LEU A 81 14.13 0.79 9.57
N GLN A 82 14.92 0.69 10.64
CA GLN A 82 15.87 1.71 11.07
C GLN A 82 17.25 1.52 10.40
N PRO A 83 18.07 2.58 10.23
CA PRO A 83 19.39 2.48 9.59
C PRO A 83 20.41 1.57 10.30
N ASP A 84 20.18 1.18 11.55
CA ASP A 84 20.98 0.21 12.31
C ASP A 84 20.50 -1.25 12.13
N GLY A 85 19.57 -1.48 11.20
CA GLY A 85 18.99 -2.79 10.90
C GLY A 85 17.89 -3.24 11.86
N LYS A 86 17.52 -2.42 12.85
CA LYS A 86 16.40 -2.72 13.74
C LYS A 86 15.05 -2.49 13.05
N LEU A 87 14.07 -3.35 13.32
CA LEU A 87 12.72 -3.20 12.78
C LEU A 87 11.79 -2.61 13.85
N LEU A 88 11.18 -1.47 13.55
CA LEU A 88 10.02 -0.99 14.29
C LEU A 88 8.74 -1.55 13.66
N VAL A 89 7.87 -2.12 14.49
CA VAL A 89 6.52 -2.54 14.11
C VAL A 89 5.52 -1.84 15.00
N ALA A 90 4.46 -1.30 14.42
CA ALA A 90 3.44 -0.53 15.10
C ALA A 90 2.04 -1.06 14.80
N GLY A 91 1.12 -0.90 15.76
CA GLY A 91 -0.20 -1.49 15.71
C GLY A 91 -1.05 -1.18 16.94
N TRP A 92 -1.98 -2.06 17.25
CA TRP A 92 -2.86 -1.95 18.42
C TRP A 92 -3.33 -3.33 18.91
N ARG A 93 -3.74 -3.40 20.19
CA ARG A 93 -4.43 -4.56 20.80
C ARG A 93 -5.69 -4.13 21.54
N GLN A 94 -6.68 -5.02 21.64
CA GLN A 94 -7.89 -4.83 22.45
C GLN A 94 -7.55 -4.99 23.92
N THR A 95 -7.72 -3.94 24.70
CA THR A 95 -7.41 -3.92 26.13
C THR A 95 -8.67 -3.90 26.97
N ALA A 96 -8.66 -4.63 28.10
CA ALA A 96 -9.67 -4.55 29.13
C ALA A 96 -9.40 -3.32 30.01
N LEU A 97 -9.61 -2.12 29.47
CA LEU A 97 -9.65 -0.90 30.26
C LEU A 97 -10.81 -0.95 31.27
N PRO A 98 -10.79 -0.14 32.34
CA PRO A 98 -11.79 -0.19 33.41
C PRO A 98 -13.24 0.04 32.97
N ASP A 99 -13.45 0.62 31.79
CA ASP A 99 -14.75 0.73 31.11
C ASP A 99 -14.71 -0.07 29.79
N PRO A 100 -15.57 -1.09 29.61
CA PRO A 100 -15.63 -1.89 28.39
C PRO A 100 -16.41 -1.22 27.24
N THR A 101 -16.73 0.07 27.31
CA THR A 101 -17.59 0.75 26.34
C THR A 101 -16.83 1.67 25.36
N HIS A 102 -16.49 1.09 24.22
CA HIS A 102 -16.22 1.82 22.98
C HIS A 102 -17.18 1.30 21.90
N PHE A 103 -18.34 1.93 21.76
CA PHE A 103 -19.46 1.43 20.93
C PHE A 103 -19.93 0.00 21.28
N GLY A 104 -19.72 -0.45 22.52
CA GLY A 104 -19.98 -1.81 22.98
C GLY A 104 -18.85 -2.82 22.73
N TRP A 105 -17.70 -2.37 22.22
CA TRP A 105 -16.50 -3.17 21.98
C TRP A 105 -15.38 -2.79 22.95
N MET A 106 -14.39 -3.68 23.10
CA MET A 106 -13.19 -3.41 23.89
C MET A 106 -12.38 -2.24 23.29
N ALA A 107 -11.87 -1.37 24.15
CA ALA A 107 -11.01 -0.25 23.77
C ALA A 107 -9.68 -0.75 23.18
N ARG A 108 -9.02 0.11 22.38
CA ARG A 108 -7.72 -0.20 21.76
C ARG A 108 -6.58 0.53 22.45
N GLU A 109 -5.47 -0.16 22.62
CA GLU A 109 -4.20 0.39 23.07
C GLU A 109 -3.24 0.49 21.88
N ALA A 110 -2.66 1.68 21.64
CA ALA A 110 -1.73 1.93 20.54
C ALA A 110 -0.31 1.51 20.93
N LEU A 111 0.39 0.80 20.05
CA LEU A 111 1.61 0.08 20.40
C LEU A 111 2.70 0.19 19.34
N VAL A 112 3.95 0.31 19.79
CA VAL A 112 5.16 0.18 18.95
C VAL A 112 6.12 -0.83 19.60
N TRP A 113 6.50 -1.85 18.85
CA TRP A 113 7.56 -2.79 19.22
C TRP A 113 8.84 -2.48 18.44
N ARG A 114 10.01 -2.74 19.05
CA ARG A 114 11.28 -2.80 18.33
C ARG A 114 11.91 -4.19 18.40
N LEU A 115 12.29 -4.71 17.24
CA LEU A 115 13.14 -5.87 17.08
C LEU A 115 14.56 -5.45 16.69
N ASN A 116 15.56 -6.16 17.20
CA ASN A 116 16.94 -6.09 16.75
C ASN A 116 17.09 -6.69 15.34
N ALA A 117 18.25 -6.47 14.70
CA ALA A 117 18.56 -7.03 13.38
C ALA A 117 18.65 -8.58 13.33
N ASP A 118 18.71 -9.24 14.50
CA ASP A 118 18.58 -10.69 14.66
C ASP A 118 17.13 -11.16 14.95
N GLY A 119 16.17 -10.24 15.01
CA GLY A 119 14.77 -10.51 15.30
C GLY A 119 14.41 -10.63 16.79
N SER A 120 15.37 -10.55 17.72
CA SER A 120 15.07 -10.49 19.15
C SER A 120 14.37 -9.18 19.53
N LEU A 121 13.51 -9.18 20.56
CA LEU A 121 12.94 -7.94 21.11
C LEU A 121 14.04 -7.06 21.72
N ASP A 122 14.08 -5.78 21.33
CA ASP A 122 15.07 -4.84 21.84
C ASP A 122 14.65 -4.29 23.22
N ALA A 123 15.11 -4.96 24.28
CA ALA A 123 14.84 -4.57 25.66
C ALA A 123 15.26 -3.13 26.04
N SER A 124 16.03 -2.42 25.20
CA SER A 124 16.36 -0.99 25.40
C SER A 124 15.27 -0.02 24.89
N PHE A 125 14.22 -0.52 24.25
CA PHE A 125 13.10 0.28 23.73
C PHE A 125 11.88 0.21 24.64
N GLY A 126 11.28 1.36 24.95
CA GLY A 126 10.06 1.47 25.76
C GLY A 126 10.20 0.77 27.11
N GLN A 127 9.35 -0.23 27.34
CA GLN A 127 9.44 -1.23 28.39
C GLN A 127 9.67 -2.60 27.75
N ASN A 128 10.87 -3.16 27.89
CA ASN A 128 11.24 -4.51 27.41
C ASN A 128 11.02 -4.76 25.90
N GLY A 129 11.10 -3.72 25.06
CA GLY A 129 10.89 -3.80 23.61
C GLY A 129 9.52 -3.30 23.13
N GLU A 130 8.63 -2.90 24.04
CA GLU A 130 7.28 -2.40 23.76
C GLU A 130 7.09 -0.97 24.29
N ALA A 131 6.58 -0.07 23.45
CA ALA A 131 6.07 1.23 23.85
C ALA A 131 4.54 1.23 23.72
N ALA A 132 3.84 1.14 24.86
CA ALA A 132 2.40 1.27 24.96
C ALA A 132 1.99 2.75 25.09
N LEU A 133 0.96 3.15 24.35
CA LEU A 133 0.57 4.54 24.14
C LEU A 133 -0.94 4.70 24.34
N ASN A 134 -1.31 5.73 25.10
CA ASN A 134 -2.68 6.14 25.38
C ASN A 134 -2.75 7.67 25.26
N PHE A 135 -3.69 8.17 24.47
CA PHE A 135 -3.88 9.60 24.20
C PHE A 135 -5.29 10.05 24.57
N LYS A 136 -6.32 9.34 24.10
CA LYS A 136 -7.71 9.58 24.49
C LYS A 136 -8.40 8.35 25.09
N GLY A 137 -7.86 7.13 24.92
CA GLY A 137 -8.27 5.93 25.65
C GLY A 137 -8.67 4.74 24.77
N SER A 138 -9.22 4.97 23.58
CA SER A 138 -9.35 3.97 22.52
C SER A 138 -8.55 4.44 21.31
N ASP A 139 -7.28 4.04 21.30
CA ASP A 139 -6.25 4.60 20.44
C ASP A 139 -5.80 3.57 19.39
N THR A 140 -6.00 3.88 18.12
CA THR A 140 -5.59 3.05 16.97
C THR A 140 -4.39 3.69 16.30
N LEU A 141 -3.20 3.10 16.40
CA LEU A 141 -2.06 3.54 15.61
C LEU A 141 -2.27 3.16 14.14
N THR A 142 -2.09 4.12 13.22
CA THR A 142 -2.50 4.01 11.81
C THR A 142 -1.37 4.15 10.80
N ASP A 143 -0.31 4.90 11.15
CA ASP A 143 0.93 4.98 10.37
C ASP A 143 2.11 5.41 11.26
N MET A 144 3.33 5.17 10.80
CA MET A 144 4.60 5.45 11.49
C MET A 144 5.70 5.83 10.50
N VAL A 145 6.45 6.89 10.77
CA VAL A 145 7.62 7.31 9.96
C VAL A 145 8.80 7.68 10.84
N LEU A 146 10.01 7.69 10.26
CA LEU A 146 11.26 7.96 10.96
C LEU A 146 11.81 9.33 10.58
N GLN A 147 12.31 10.08 11.56
CA GLN A 147 13.18 11.23 11.32
C GLN A 147 14.65 10.77 11.33
N SER A 148 15.49 11.50 10.59
CA SER A 148 16.94 11.22 10.43
C SER A 148 17.75 11.22 11.73
N ASP A 149 17.23 11.84 12.81
CA ASP A 149 17.82 11.81 14.15
C ASP A 149 17.36 10.61 15.00
N GLY A 150 16.73 9.61 14.38
CA GLY A 150 16.29 8.37 15.02
C GLY A 150 14.99 8.49 15.81
N ARG A 151 14.32 9.65 15.78
CA ARG A 151 12.98 9.84 16.33
C ARG A 151 11.90 9.19 15.46
N ILE A 152 10.80 8.81 16.08
CA ILE A 152 9.71 8.05 15.46
C ILE A 152 8.45 8.90 15.55
N VAL A 153 7.84 9.25 14.42
CA VAL A 153 6.58 10.02 14.37
C VAL A 153 5.44 9.07 14.03
N LEU A 154 4.35 9.18 14.78
CA LEU A 154 3.20 8.27 14.75
C LEU A 154 1.92 9.03 14.43
N ALA A 155 1.05 8.44 13.62
CA ALA A 155 -0.32 8.92 13.43
C ALA A 155 -1.29 7.96 14.11
N VAL A 156 -2.10 8.49 15.02
CA VAL A 156 -3.01 7.72 15.88
C VAL A 156 -4.42 8.28 15.72
N SER A 157 -5.37 7.41 15.39
CA SER A 157 -6.80 7.69 15.55
C SER A 157 -7.13 7.53 17.04
N ALA A 158 -7.30 8.64 17.74
CA ALA A 158 -7.52 8.69 19.18
C ALA A 158 -8.99 9.02 19.48
N ILE A 159 -9.64 8.21 20.33
CA ILE A 159 -11.05 8.34 20.67
C ILE A 159 -11.24 8.19 22.19
N GLN A 160 -12.00 9.10 22.81
CA GLN A 160 -12.43 8.94 24.20
C GLN A 160 -13.39 7.74 24.37
N PRO A 161 -13.31 6.98 25.49
CA PRO A 161 -14.32 5.97 25.85
C PRO A 161 -15.74 6.56 25.81
N CYS A 162 -16.69 5.80 25.24
CA CYS A 162 -18.01 6.34 24.96
C CYS A 162 -19.14 5.30 24.85
N LEU A 163 -20.29 5.71 25.36
CA LEU A 163 -21.56 5.01 25.31
C LEU A 163 -22.32 5.40 24.04
N THR A 164 -22.65 4.41 23.21
CA THR A 164 -23.64 4.55 22.14
C THR A 164 -25.04 4.62 22.71
N ARG A 165 -25.50 5.83 23.07
CA ARG A 165 -26.82 6.03 23.69
C ARG A 165 -28.00 5.97 22.70
N LEU A 166 -27.80 6.19 21.40
CA LEU A 166 -28.86 6.17 20.39
C LEU A 166 -28.37 5.63 19.03
N GLY A 167 -28.94 4.50 18.58
CA GLY A 167 -28.89 4.09 17.18
C GLY A 167 -30.00 4.78 16.39
N TYR A 168 -29.70 5.91 15.75
CA TYR A 168 -30.70 6.69 15.00
C TYR A 168 -30.83 6.17 13.55
N PRO A 169 -32.06 6.12 12.96
CA PRO A 169 -32.31 5.51 11.63
C PRO A 169 -31.66 6.21 10.42
N PHE A 170 -30.75 7.17 10.61
CA PHE A 170 -30.06 7.92 9.55
C PHE A 170 -28.53 7.70 9.52
N GLY A 171 -28.02 6.67 10.21
CA GLY A 171 -26.69 6.11 9.93
C GLY A 171 -25.49 6.73 10.66
N PHE A 172 -25.71 7.67 11.58
CA PHE A 172 -24.64 8.25 12.41
C PHE A 172 -24.61 7.61 13.80
N TRP A 173 -23.41 7.22 14.25
CA TRP A 173 -23.17 6.66 15.58
C TRP A 173 -22.61 7.75 16.51
N SER A 174 -23.50 8.55 17.12
CA SER A 174 -23.08 9.58 18.08
C SER A 174 -22.49 8.94 19.34
N CYS A 175 -21.21 9.23 19.57
CA CYS A 175 -20.36 8.73 20.64
C CYS A 175 -20.40 9.75 21.79
N PHE A 176 -20.98 9.37 22.93
CA PHE A 176 -21.11 10.25 24.10
C PHE A 176 -20.34 9.70 25.30
N THR A 177 -19.67 10.58 26.05
CA THR A 177 -18.98 10.23 27.31
C THR A 177 -19.98 9.76 28.38
N GLU A 178 -19.48 9.24 29.51
CA GLU A 178 -20.35 8.94 30.66
C GLU A 178 -21.13 10.17 31.15
N SER A 179 -20.47 11.34 31.19
CA SER A 179 -21.08 12.64 31.52
C SER A 179 -22.18 13.08 30.55
N GLY A 180 -22.21 12.52 29.33
CA GLY A 180 -23.20 12.84 28.30
C GLY A 180 -22.76 13.93 27.32
N ASP A 181 -21.51 14.37 27.38
CA ASP A 181 -20.88 15.24 26.39
C ASP A 181 -20.55 14.44 25.12
N LEU A 182 -20.35 15.12 23.98
CA LEU A 182 -19.82 14.46 22.78
C LEU A 182 -18.36 14.05 23.05
N ALA A 183 -18.05 12.78 22.78
CA ALA A 183 -16.71 12.23 22.98
C ALA A 183 -15.73 12.84 21.98
N ASP A 184 -14.55 13.24 22.47
CA ASP A 184 -13.46 13.78 21.66
C ASP A 184 -12.85 12.67 20.77
N ILE A 185 -12.83 12.93 19.46
CA ILE A 185 -12.38 12.04 18.39
C ILE A 185 -11.46 12.84 17.48
N GLY A 186 -10.23 12.38 17.30
CA GLY A 186 -9.23 13.11 16.52
C GLY A 186 -8.11 12.25 15.96
N THR A 187 -7.33 12.86 15.07
CA THR A 187 -5.99 12.38 14.75
C THR A 187 -5.01 13.01 15.73
N VAL A 188 -4.20 12.19 16.40
CA VAL A 188 -3.04 12.63 17.18
C VAL A 188 -1.78 12.28 16.41
N VAL A 189 -0.96 13.29 16.13
CA VAL A 189 0.42 13.08 15.67
C VAL A 189 1.31 13.11 16.90
N ALA A 190 1.93 11.99 17.25
CA ALA A 190 2.82 11.86 18.40
C ALA A 190 4.26 11.61 17.96
N ARG A 191 5.23 11.93 18.81
CA ARG A 191 6.64 11.58 18.58
C ARG A 191 7.23 10.81 19.73
N LEU A 192 7.92 9.71 19.42
CA LEU A 192 8.79 8.99 20.32
C LEU A 192 10.25 9.38 20.09
N THR A 193 11.02 9.38 21.17
CA THR A 193 12.49 9.29 21.17
C THR A 193 12.95 7.98 20.52
N SER A 194 14.23 7.90 20.16
CA SER A 194 14.87 6.65 19.72
C SER A 194 14.91 5.54 20.78
N ALA A 195 14.53 5.84 22.03
CA ALA A 195 14.33 4.89 23.13
C ALA A 195 12.85 4.50 23.35
N GLY A 196 11.93 4.92 22.48
CA GLY A 196 10.51 4.53 22.56
C GLY A 196 9.67 5.30 23.58
N GLN A 197 10.27 6.19 24.36
CA GLN A 197 9.57 7.11 25.26
C GLN A 197 9.01 8.30 24.46
N ILE A 198 7.82 8.80 24.82
CA ILE A 198 7.26 10.05 24.27
C ILE A 198 8.30 11.18 24.38
N ASP A 199 8.49 11.93 23.30
CA ASP A 199 9.44 13.04 23.22
C ASP A 199 8.74 14.38 23.53
N PRO A 200 8.87 14.94 24.75
CA PRO A 200 8.18 16.17 25.15
C PRO A 200 8.61 17.41 24.35
N THR A 201 9.63 17.32 23.50
CA THR A 201 10.05 18.42 22.60
C THR A 201 9.26 18.51 21.29
N PHE A 202 8.24 17.66 21.12
CA PHE A 202 7.32 17.67 19.98
C PHE A 202 5.96 18.28 20.38
N GLY A 203 5.47 19.25 19.59
CA GLY A 203 4.14 19.84 19.76
C GLY A 203 3.89 20.38 21.17
N VAL A 204 2.89 19.81 21.85
CA VAL A 204 2.61 19.98 23.28
C VAL A 204 2.77 18.61 23.95
N ASN A 205 3.65 18.52 24.96
CA ASN A 205 3.90 17.29 25.74
C ASN A 205 4.20 16.02 24.90
N GLY A 206 4.69 16.19 23.66
CA GLY A 206 5.04 15.10 22.75
C GLY A 206 4.00 14.74 21.70
N ASN A 207 2.89 15.49 21.59
CA ASN A 207 1.89 15.29 20.56
C ASN A 207 1.34 16.60 19.95
N VAL A 208 0.57 16.45 18.87
CA VAL A 208 -0.21 17.50 18.21
C VAL A 208 -1.56 16.90 17.82
N GLU A 209 -2.66 17.57 18.14
CA GLU A 209 -4.00 17.11 17.80
C GLU A 209 -4.52 17.77 16.50
N ALA A 210 -5.30 17.01 15.72
CA ALA A 210 -5.94 17.44 14.48
C ALA A 210 -7.38 16.88 14.41
N PRO A 211 -8.44 17.72 14.48
CA PRO A 211 -9.85 17.29 14.53
C PRO A 211 -10.26 16.44 13.31
N SER A 212 -11.05 15.38 13.50
CA SER A 212 -11.30 14.36 12.47
C SER A 212 -12.79 14.10 12.21
N ASP A 213 -13.25 14.34 10.97
CA ASP A 213 -14.69 14.34 10.66
C ASP A 213 -15.22 13.08 9.93
N ILE A 214 -14.43 12.38 9.10
CA ILE A 214 -14.96 11.27 8.26
C ILE A 214 -14.10 10.01 8.07
N ASP A 215 -12.79 10.03 8.34
CA ASP A 215 -11.95 8.84 8.18
C ASP A 215 -10.76 8.81 9.15
N LEU A 216 -10.47 7.62 9.67
CA LEU A 216 -9.56 7.37 10.78
C LEU A 216 -8.32 6.59 10.34
N GLN A 217 -7.92 6.73 9.06
CA GLN A 217 -6.68 6.16 8.52
C GLN A 217 -5.72 7.23 7.96
N PRO A 218 -5.28 8.23 8.76
CA PRO A 218 -4.27 9.18 8.32
C PRO A 218 -2.97 8.47 7.85
N LYS A 219 -2.17 9.20 7.06
CA LYS A 219 -0.87 8.74 6.54
C LYS A 219 0.19 9.80 6.78
N LEU A 220 1.43 9.37 7.00
CA LEU A 220 2.56 10.26 7.28
C LEU A 220 3.65 10.17 6.22
N ALA A 221 4.27 11.30 5.93
CA ALA A 221 5.57 11.35 5.26
C ALA A 221 6.50 12.35 5.98
N VAL A 222 7.81 12.13 5.87
CA VAL A 222 8.84 13.07 6.33
C VAL A 222 9.54 13.63 5.09
N GLN A 223 9.55 14.94 4.94
CA GLN A 223 10.26 15.61 3.85
C GLN A 223 11.78 15.63 4.12
N PRO A 224 12.64 15.81 3.10
CA PRO A 224 14.10 15.76 3.28
C PRO A 224 14.62 16.73 4.37
N ASP A 225 14.00 17.90 4.52
CA ASP A 225 14.29 18.91 5.54
C ASP A 225 13.77 18.59 6.96
N GLN A 226 13.21 17.40 7.14
CA GLN A 226 12.61 16.85 8.36
C GLN A 226 11.25 17.42 8.76
N ARG A 227 10.60 18.24 7.91
CA ARG A 227 9.18 18.56 8.04
C ARG A 227 8.32 17.30 7.92
N ILE A 228 7.13 17.33 8.51
CA ILE A 228 6.20 16.21 8.60
C ILE A 228 4.92 16.57 7.85
N LEU A 229 4.49 15.69 6.96
CA LEU A 229 3.23 15.76 6.24
C LEU A 229 2.22 14.78 6.85
N LEU A 230 0.98 15.23 7.03
CA LEU A 230 -0.15 14.44 7.52
C LEU A 230 -1.27 14.48 6.48
N LEU A 231 -1.47 13.37 5.77
CA LEU A 231 -2.58 13.18 4.84
C LEU A 231 -3.80 12.62 5.58
N ARG A 232 -4.97 13.21 5.33
CA ARG A 232 -6.26 12.85 5.92
C ARG A 232 -7.35 12.87 4.85
N SER A 233 -8.48 12.19 5.08
CA SER A 233 -9.67 12.32 4.23
C SER A 233 -10.70 13.25 4.86
N THR A 234 -11.33 14.09 4.04
CA THR A 234 -12.30 15.13 4.42
C THR A 234 -13.54 15.06 3.52
N GLY A 235 -14.62 15.75 3.89
CA GLY A 235 -15.87 15.78 3.12
C GLY A 235 -17.09 15.31 3.91
N SER A 236 -18.02 14.61 3.25
CA SER A 236 -19.29 14.20 3.84
C SER A 236 -19.76 12.85 3.29
N LEU A 237 -19.74 11.84 4.15
CA LEU A 237 -20.16 10.46 3.82
C LEU A 237 -21.63 10.39 3.37
N SER A 238 -22.52 11.18 3.98
CA SER A 238 -23.96 11.21 3.67
C SER A 238 -24.30 11.91 2.36
N LEU A 239 -23.40 12.74 1.83
CA LEU A 239 -23.53 13.39 0.52
C LEU A 239 -22.72 12.68 -0.58
N GLY A 240 -21.94 11.65 -0.24
CA GLY A 240 -21.02 10.99 -1.18
C GLY A 240 -19.87 11.89 -1.64
N LEU A 241 -19.51 12.89 -0.83
CA LEU A 241 -18.46 13.87 -1.13
C LEU A 241 -17.19 13.50 -0.36
N TYR A 242 -16.09 13.35 -1.09
CA TYR A 242 -14.80 12.89 -0.58
C TYR A 242 -13.67 13.76 -1.13
N SER A 243 -12.84 14.20 -0.21
CA SER A 243 -11.71 15.10 -0.41
C SER A 243 -10.55 14.59 0.44
N TRP A 244 -9.37 15.17 0.23
CA TRP A 244 -8.21 14.95 1.10
C TRP A 244 -7.67 16.29 1.61
N GLU A 245 -7.09 16.25 2.82
CA GLU A 245 -6.35 17.33 3.45
C GLU A 245 -4.90 16.87 3.68
N LEU A 246 -3.92 17.67 3.27
CA LEU A 246 -2.51 17.46 3.54
C LEU A 246 -1.96 18.61 4.38
N ARG A 247 -1.91 18.41 5.69
CA ARG A 247 -1.37 19.38 6.66
C ARG A 247 0.14 19.20 6.84
N ARG A 248 0.89 20.31 6.90
CA ARG A 248 2.34 20.30 7.17
C ARG A 248 2.69 20.84 8.55
N PHE A 249 3.63 20.16 9.18
CA PHE A 249 4.27 20.55 10.42
C PHE A 249 5.79 20.68 10.23
N SER A 250 6.39 21.58 11.00
CA SER A 250 7.83 21.58 11.25
C SER A 250 8.31 20.25 11.82
N ARG A 251 9.63 20.02 11.82
CA ARG A 251 10.25 18.83 12.43
C ARG A 251 9.86 18.55 13.89
N ASN A 252 9.36 19.55 14.62
CA ASN A 252 8.96 19.46 16.03
C ASN A 252 7.45 19.69 16.25
N GLY A 253 6.60 19.49 15.23
CA GLY A 253 5.14 19.47 15.38
C GLY A 253 4.45 20.83 15.40
N GLN A 254 5.18 21.95 15.47
CA GLN A 254 4.58 23.27 15.20
C GLN A 254 4.06 23.32 13.76
N ALA A 255 2.82 23.79 13.55
CA ALA A 255 2.21 23.88 12.22
C ALA A 255 2.98 24.86 11.32
N ASP A 256 3.19 24.50 10.05
CA ASP A 256 3.94 25.31 9.10
C ASP A 256 3.01 26.18 8.27
N ALA A 257 2.65 27.36 8.79
CA ALA A 257 1.68 28.27 8.16
C ALA A 257 2.03 28.73 6.73
N GLY A 258 3.28 28.51 6.27
CA GLY A 258 3.73 28.80 4.91
C GLY A 258 3.47 27.70 3.88
N TYR A 259 2.81 26.60 4.24
CA TYR A 259 2.41 25.53 3.31
C TYR A 259 0.93 25.65 2.91
N GLY A 260 0.63 25.55 1.62
CA GLY A 260 -0.73 25.67 1.09
C GLY A 260 -1.43 26.95 1.57
N GLY A 261 -2.66 26.81 2.10
CA GLY A 261 -3.32 27.84 2.89
C GLY A 261 -3.16 27.56 4.40
N ASN A 262 -2.46 28.44 5.13
CA ASN A 262 -2.31 28.38 6.59
C ASN A 262 -1.76 27.03 7.14
N GLY A 263 -0.90 26.36 6.38
CA GLY A 263 -0.30 25.06 6.72
C GLY A 263 -1.04 23.83 6.20
N VAL A 264 -1.97 24.02 5.27
CA VAL A 264 -2.84 22.99 4.71
C VAL A 264 -2.91 23.12 3.19
N ALA A 265 -2.58 22.04 2.48
CA ALA A 265 -3.01 21.84 1.09
C ALA A 265 -4.27 20.97 1.08
N GLU A 266 -5.22 21.24 0.18
CA GLU A 266 -6.49 20.54 0.07
C GLU A 266 -6.71 20.05 -1.37
N SER A 267 -7.44 18.96 -1.56
CA SER A 267 -7.79 18.47 -2.90
C SER A 267 -8.61 19.51 -3.65
N SER A 268 -8.26 19.81 -4.91
CA SER A 268 -9.17 20.55 -5.79
C SER A 268 -10.44 19.73 -6.05
N VAL A 269 -11.57 20.16 -5.48
CA VAL A 269 -12.87 19.46 -5.62
C VAL A 269 -13.34 19.58 -7.07
N SER A 270 -13.01 18.56 -7.85
CA SER A 270 -13.19 18.52 -9.30
C SER A 270 -14.15 17.39 -9.69
N SER A 271 -14.77 17.51 -10.87
CA SER A 271 -15.59 16.43 -11.46
C SER A 271 -14.77 15.19 -11.88
N THR A 272 -13.45 15.24 -11.71
CA THR A 272 -12.51 14.17 -12.04
C THR A 272 -12.20 13.32 -10.80
N CYS A 273 -11.94 13.97 -9.66
CA CYS A 273 -11.47 13.32 -8.44
C CYS A 273 -12.34 13.70 -7.22
N ASN A 274 -13.14 12.73 -6.78
CA ASN A 274 -13.97 12.71 -5.58
C ASN A 274 -13.42 11.56 -4.71
N ALA A 275 -12.29 11.80 -4.04
CA ALA A 275 -11.37 10.74 -3.65
C ALA A 275 -10.91 10.83 -2.18
N LYS A 276 -10.77 9.67 -1.53
CA LYS A 276 -10.20 9.57 -0.17
C LYS A 276 -8.69 9.42 -0.23
N GLY A 277 -7.95 10.26 0.51
CA GLY A 277 -6.50 10.16 0.64
C GLY A 277 -6.08 8.78 1.18
N ALA A 278 -5.25 8.06 0.42
CA ALA A 278 -4.90 6.66 0.65
C ALA A 278 -3.39 6.46 0.93
N GLY A 279 -2.53 7.27 0.32
CA GLY A 279 -1.09 7.29 0.55
C GLY A 279 -0.49 8.66 0.27
N VAL A 280 0.57 9.00 1.01
CA VAL A 280 1.38 10.20 0.79
C VAL A 280 2.85 9.80 0.66
N LEU A 281 3.56 10.48 -0.24
CA LEU A 281 5.00 10.39 -0.41
C LEU A 281 5.57 11.81 -0.36
N ALA A 282 6.68 12.02 0.34
CA ALA A 282 7.47 13.25 0.19
C ALA A 282 8.47 13.05 -0.97
N THR A 283 8.54 14.00 -1.91
CA THR A 283 9.40 13.86 -3.09
C THR A 283 10.84 14.24 -2.78
N ALA A 284 11.78 13.74 -3.60
CA ALA A 284 13.19 14.13 -3.53
C ALA A 284 13.40 15.65 -3.71
N ALA A 285 12.49 16.33 -4.41
CA ALA A 285 12.48 17.78 -4.59
C ALA A 285 11.96 18.58 -3.37
N GLY A 286 11.49 17.92 -2.30
CA GLY A 286 10.92 18.57 -1.12
C GLY A 286 9.44 18.93 -1.23
N GLY A 287 8.75 18.43 -2.26
CA GLY A 287 7.29 18.51 -2.40
C GLY A 287 6.58 17.26 -1.86
N ALA A 288 5.41 16.95 -2.42
CA ALA A 288 4.62 15.77 -2.05
C ALA A 288 3.88 15.15 -3.23
N VAL A 289 3.60 13.84 -3.15
CA VAL A 289 2.60 13.14 -3.97
C VAL A 289 1.51 12.65 -3.04
N VAL A 290 0.25 12.97 -3.35
CA VAL A 290 -0.92 12.37 -2.72
C VAL A 290 -1.56 11.39 -3.69
N ALA A 291 -1.76 10.16 -3.25
CA ALA A 291 -2.54 9.15 -3.96
C ALA A 291 -3.85 8.91 -3.20
N ALA A 292 -4.98 9.02 -3.92
CA ALA A 292 -6.31 8.94 -3.34
C ALA A 292 -7.20 7.93 -4.09
N ASN A 293 -7.95 7.11 -3.36
CA ASN A 293 -8.88 6.13 -3.93
C ASN A 293 -10.15 6.86 -4.43
N ASN A 294 -10.36 6.94 -5.74
CA ASN A 294 -11.48 7.69 -6.33
C ASN A 294 -12.80 6.92 -6.19
N GLN A 295 -13.86 7.64 -5.86
CA GLN A 295 -15.17 7.06 -5.53
C GLN A 295 -16.11 6.98 -6.76
N PRO A 296 -17.23 6.23 -6.68
CA PRO A 296 -18.14 6.09 -7.82
C PRO A 296 -18.64 7.44 -8.36
N PRO A 297 -18.85 7.59 -9.67
CA PRO A 297 -18.81 6.54 -10.70
C PRO A 297 -17.42 6.32 -11.36
N ARG A 298 -16.38 7.09 -10.99
CA ARG A 298 -15.07 7.10 -11.67
C ARG A 298 -14.02 6.32 -10.88
N TYR A 299 -14.11 4.99 -10.89
CA TYR A 299 -13.13 4.14 -10.22
C TYR A 299 -11.69 4.34 -10.72
N GLY A 300 -10.73 4.40 -9.79
CA GLY A 300 -9.32 4.63 -10.10
C GLY A 300 -8.52 5.13 -8.91
N VAL A 301 -7.25 5.47 -9.17
CA VAL A 301 -6.40 6.27 -8.26
C VAL A 301 -6.33 7.69 -8.81
N CYS A 302 -6.57 8.68 -7.97
CA CYS A 302 -6.23 10.07 -8.26
C CYS A 302 -4.83 10.36 -7.72
N LEU A 303 -3.97 10.94 -8.56
CA LEU A 303 -2.67 11.50 -8.17
C LEU A 303 -2.72 13.02 -8.22
N ASP A 304 -2.41 13.63 -7.08
CA ASP A 304 -2.09 15.05 -6.96
C ASP A 304 -0.59 15.18 -6.62
N VAL A 305 0.16 15.99 -7.37
CA VAL A 305 1.56 16.30 -7.07
C VAL A 305 1.65 17.77 -6.67
N LEU A 306 2.34 18.01 -5.55
CA LEU A 306 2.49 19.31 -4.91
C LEU A 306 3.95 19.71 -4.83
N ASP A 307 4.22 21.00 -4.97
CA ASP A 307 5.55 21.60 -4.77
C ASP A 307 5.96 21.70 -3.28
N ALA A 308 7.12 22.30 -3.01
CA ALA A 308 7.65 22.47 -1.65
C ALA A 308 6.86 23.50 -0.80
N GLU A 309 5.99 24.29 -1.45
CA GLU A 309 5.13 25.30 -0.87
C GLU A 309 3.67 24.79 -0.72
N GLY A 310 3.36 23.59 -1.21
CA GLY A 310 2.06 22.94 -1.08
C GLY A 310 1.04 23.37 -2.14
N GLN A 311 1.48 23.98 -3.24
CA GLN A 311 0.65 24.26 -4.41
C GLN A 311 0.74 23.10 -5.42
N PRO A 312 -0.23 22.90 -6.33
CA PRO A 312 -0.12 21.93 -7.41
C PRO A 312 1.10 22.20 -8.30
N ASP A 313 1.89 21.17 -8.60
CA ASP A 313 3.02 21.33 -9.53
C ASP A 313 2.53 21.36 -10.98
N ASP A 314 2.54 22.55 -11.60
CA ASP A 314 2.20 22.78 -13.02
C ASP A 314 2.92 21.84 -14.01
N LYS A 315 4.08 21.26 -13.63
CA LYS A 315 4.82 20.29 -14.45
C LYS A 315 4.14 18.92 -14.54
N PHE A 316 3.35 18.55 -13.53
CA PHE A 316 2.62 17.29 -13.47
C PHE A 316 1.18 17.49 -13.90
N ASN A 317 0.79 16.92 -15.05
CA ASN A 317 -0.57 16.99 -15.59
C ASN A 317 -1.15 18.43 -15.67
N GLY A 318 -0.30 19.46 -15.81
CA GLY A 318 -0.71 20.87 -15.84
C GLY A 318 -1.25 21.39 -14.50
N GLY A 319 -0.74 20.89 -13.37
CA GLY A 319 -1.19 21.32 -12.03
C GLY A 319 -2.60 20.82 -11.68
N GLN A 320 -3.04 19.71 -12.28
CA GLN A 320 -4.37 19.13 -12.11
C GLN A 320 -4.30 17.66 -11.64
N PRO A 321 -5.27 17.18 -10.84
CA PRO A 321 -5.32 15.77 -10.44
C PRO A 321 -5.40 14.82 -11.64
N LEU A 322 -4.49 13.86 -11.68
CA LEU A 322 -4.46 12.80 -12.70
C LEU A 322 -5.29 11.59 -12.22
N LEU A 323 -6.38 11.28 -12.90
CA LEU A 323 -7.15 10.06 -12.67
C LEU A 323 -6.59 8.89 -13.49
N ILE A 324 -5.92 7.95 -12.81
CA ILE A 324 -5.58 6.63 -13.35
C ILE A 324 -6.82 5.75 -13.19
N ALA A 325 -7.61 5.64 -14.25
CA ALA A 325 -8.85 4.87 -14.27
C ALA A 325 -8.57 3.36 -14.22
N LEU A 326 -9.27 2.64 -13.33
CA LEU A 326 -9.09 1.20 -13.11
C LEU A 326 -10.44 0.47 -12.99
N TYR A 327 -10.42 -0.86 -13.13
CA TYR A 327 -11.63 -1.69 -13.15
C TYR A 327 -12.24 -1.87 -11.76
N GLY A 328 -13.17 -0.98 -11.41
CA GLY A 328 -13.93 -1.06 -10.16
C GLY A 328 -13.13 -0.64 -8.92
N THR A 329 -13.69 -0.88 -7.74
CA THR A 329 -13.21 -0.30 -6.46
C THR A 329 -11.73 -0.59 -6.21
N VAL A 330 -10.94 0.47 -6.06
CA VAL A 330 -9.49 0.40 -5.84
C VAL A 330 -9.15 0.39 -4.35
N THR A 331 -8.09 -0.33 -3.97
CA THR A 331 -7.32 -0.07 -2.75
C THR A 331 -5.84 -0.01 -3.10
N LEU A 332 -5.23 1.16 -2.91
CA LEU A 332 -3.77 1.33 -2.95
C LEU A 332 -3.08 0.50 -1.85
N ALA A 333 -1.95 -0.15 -2.18
CA ALA A 333 -1.09 -0.90 -1.26
C ALA A 333 0.39 -0.43 -1.26
N GLY A 334 0.79 0.41 -2.22
CA GLY A 334 2.11 1.03 -2.27
C GLY A 334 2.20 2.20 -3.26
N LEU A 335 3.10 3.14 -2.98
CA LEU A 335 3.43 4.32 -3.77
C LEU A 335 4.92 4.64 -3.59
N ALA A 336 5.68 4.88 -4.66
CA ALA A 336 7.09 5.28 -4.59
C ALA A 336 7.51 6.14 -5.79
N GLU A 337 8.49 7.02 -5.56
CA GLU A 337 9.26 7.75 -6.57
C GLU A 337 10.51 6.93 -6.89
N ARG A 338 10.72 6.57 -8.17
CA ARG A 338 11.97 5.97 -8.66
C ARG A 338 13.05 7.04 -8.78
N PRO A 339 14.35 6.71 -8.73
CA PRO A 339 15.46 7.68 -8.86
C PRO A 339 15.50 8.48 -10.17
N ASN A 340 14.66 8.16 -11.16
CA ASN A 340 14.48 8.92 -12.39
C ASN A 340 13.28 9.89 -12.36
N GLY A 341 12.59 10.04 -11.23
CA GLY A 341 11.41 10.90 -11.06
C GLY A 341 10.09 10.26 -11.50
N ASN A 342 10.09 9.00 -11.96
CA ASN A 342 8.84 8.30 -12.30
C ASN A 342 8.14 7.80 -11.04
N LEU A 343 6.82 7.91 -11.00
CA LEU A 343 5.99 7.39 -9.91
C LEU A 343 5.52 5.97 -10.23
N VAL A 344 5.73 5.03 -9.31
CA VAL A 344 5.14 3.69 -9.35
C VAL A 344 4.13 3.58 -8.22
N LEU A 345 2.97 3.04 -8.54
CA LEU A 345 1.91 2.76 -7.56
C LEU A 345 1.30 1.38 -7.81
N THR A 346 0.81 0.77 -6.74
CA THR A 346 0.42 -0.64 -6.73
C THR A 346 -0.70 -0.86 -5.73
N GLY A 347 -1.54 -1.86 -5.99
CA GLY A 347 -2.71 -2.17 -5.19
C GLY A 347 -3.59 -3.23 -5.82
N ARG A 348 -4.86 -3.20 -5.46
CA ARG A 348 -5.90 -4.09 -5.99
C ARG A 348 -7.06 -3.30 -6.58
N SER A 349 -7.68 -3.81 -7.63
CA SER A 349 -8.92 -3.27 -8.21
C SER A 349 -9.99 -4.36 -8.28
N TRP A 350 -11.20 -4.06 -7.80
CA TRP A 350 -12.28 -5.02 -7.64
C TRP A 350 -13.51 -4.69 -8.52
N ALA A 351 -13.79 -5.57 -9.47
CA ALA A 351 -15.00 -5.56 -10.28
C ALA A 351 -15.82 -6.84 -10.03
N SER A 352 -15.86 -7.78 -10.97
CA SER A 352 -16.44 -9.13 -10.76
C SER A 352 -15.50 -10.06 -9.98
N SER A 353 -14.19 -9.83 -10.10
CA SER A 353 -13.10 -10.44 -9.33
C SER A 353 -12.15 -9.35 -8.86
N THR A 354 -11.25 -9.66 -7.93
CA THR A 354 -10.18 -8.73 -7.52
C THR A 354 -8.85 -9.13 -8.14
N VAL A 355 -8.29 -8.23 -8.95
CA VAL A 355 -6.96 -8.33 -9.58
C VAL A 355 -5.96 -7.45 -8.83
N MET A 356 -4.68 -7.80 -8.91
CA MET A 356 -3.60 -6.92 -8.47
C MET A 356 -3.09 -6.08 -9.64
N PHE A 357 -2.71 -4.84 -9.39
CA PHE A 357 -2.10 -3.96 -10.38
C PHE A 357 -0.81 -3.33 -9.87
N ALA A 358 0.10 -3.05 -10.80
CA ALA A 358 1.13 -2.05 -10.67
C ALA A 358 0.99 -1.08 -11.85
N HIS A 359 1.13 0.22 -11.64
CA HIS A 359 1.03 1.23 -12.70
C HIS A 359 2.14 2.27 -12.54
N GLN A 360 2.68 2.74 -13.67
CA GLN A 360 3.78 3.71 -13.70
C GLN A 360 3.46 4.91 -14.58
N VAL A 361 3.68 6.11 -14.02
CA VAL A 361 3.74 7.38 -14.77
C VAL A 361 5.13 8.00 -14.67
N ASP A 362 5.49 8.83 -15.65
CA ASP A 362 6.66 9.69 -15.55
C ASP A 362 6.42 10.92 -14.67
N GLY A 363 7.46 11.73 -14.44
CA GLY A 363 7.39 12.95 -13.63
C GLY A 363 6.49 14.06 -14.19
N SER A 364 5.88 13.89 -15.37
CA SER A 364 4.85 14.78 -15.93
C SER A 364 3.43 14.20 -15.84
N GLY A 365 3.28 12.96 -15.38
CA GLY A 365 2.01 12.25 -15.29
C GLY A 365 1.64 11.44 -16.53
N VAL A 366 2.55 11.27 -17.50
CA VAL A 366 2.29 10.43 -18.68
C VAL A 366 2.57 8.96 -18.34
N PRO A 367 1.63 8.02 -18.62
CA PRO A 367 1.86 6.59 -18.39
C PRO A 367 3.06 6.06 -19.18
N VAL A 368 3.93 5.29 -18.51
CA VAL A 368 5.22 4.86 -19.07
C VAL A 368 5.02 3.79 -20.14
N ALA A 369 5.35 4.14 -21.39
CA ALA A 369 5.26 3.22 -22.52
C ALA A 369 6.15 1.98 -22.30
N GLY A 370 5.55 0.80 -22.45
CA GLY A 370 6.20 -0.50 -22.20
C GLY A 370 5.99 -1.06 -20.79
N TYR A 371 5.56 -0.25 -19.81
CA TYR A 371 5.19 -0.76 -18.49
C TYR A 371 3.78 -1.37 -18.55
N GLY A 372 3.68 -2.69 -18.76
CA GLY A 372 2.40 -3.36 -19.00
C GLY A 372 1.64 -2.80 -20.23
N ASP A 373 0.31 -2.73 -20.14
CA ASP A 373 -0.55 -2.08 -21.15
C ASP A 373 -0.94 -0.66 -20.69
N ALA A 374 -0.72 0.34 -21.55
CA ALA A 374 -0.93 1.76 -21.26
C ALA A 374 -0.37 2.24 -19.89
N GLY A 375 0.80 1.73 -19.48
CA GLY A 375 1.42 2.04 -18.19
C GLY A 375 0.91 1.17 -17.02
N THR A 376 -0.01 0.22 -17.26
CA THR A 376 -0.65 -0.63 -16.25
C THR A 376 -0.29 -2.10 -16.44
N ALA A 377 0.35 -2.69 -15.44
CA ALA A 377 0.58 -4.11 -15.32
C ALA A 377 -0.46 -4.75 -14.39
N LEU A 378 -0.94 -5.95 -14.73
CA LEU A 378 -1.93 -6.70 -13.96
C LEU A 378 -1.41 -8.11 -13.62
N ILE A 379 -1.84 -8.64 -12.47
CA ILE A 379 -1.79 -10.07 -12.14
C ILE A 379 -3.19 -10.51 -11.69
N ASP A 380 -3.75 -11.46 -12.43
CA ASP A 380 -5.08 -12.02 -12.20
C ASP A 380 -5.11 -13.02 -11.03
N PRO A 381 -6.27 -13.21 -10.36
CA PRO A 381 -6.45 -14.28 -9.40
C PRO A 381 -6.46 -15.67 -10.06
N PRO A 382 -6.14 -16.73 -9.30
CA PRO A 382 -6.49 -18.09 -9.68
C PRO A 382 -7.99 -18.25 -9.96
N ALA A 383 -8.35 -19.20 -10.82
CA ALA A 383 -9.75 -19.50 -11.11
C ALA A 383 -10.54 -19.82 -9.82
N ASN A 384 -11.73 -19.22 -9.70
CA ASN A 384 -12.59 -19.30 -8.50
C ASN A 384 -11.97 -18.70 -7.22
N ALA A 385 -11.16 -17.63 -7.36
CA ALA A 385 -10.63 -16.87 -6.24
C ALA A 385 -10.59 -15.35 -6.51
N SER A 386 -10.09 -14.57 -5.56
CA SER A 386 -9.76 -13.14 -5.68
C SER A 386 -8.50 -12.81 -4.88
N LEU A 387 -7.66 -11.90 -5.41
CA LEU A 387 -6.45 -11.43 -4.72
C LEU A 387 -6.77 -10.24 -3.83
N VAL A 388 -6.46 -10.34 -2.54
CA VAL A 388 -6.53 -9.24 -1.58
C VAL A 388 -5.12 -8.89 -1.14
N GLY A 389 -4.46 -8.03 -1.93
CA GLY A 389 -3.19 -7.43 -1.54
C GLY A 389 -3.37 -6.47 -0.35
N TYR A 390 -2.42 -6.52 0.58
CA TYR A 390 -2.38 -5.67 1.77
C TYR A 390 -1.15 -4.74 1.78
N ALA A 391 -0.02 -5.17 1.20
CA ALA A 391 1.21 -4.39 1.18
C ALA A 391 2.03 -4.60 -0.11
N SER A 392 2.99 -3.71 -0.35
CA SER A 392 3.95 -3.85 -1.45
C SER A 392 5.33 -3.30 -1.10
N LEU A 393 6.36 -3.88 -1.72
CA LEU A 393 7.68 -3.29 -1.89
C LEU A 393 7.81 -2.80 -3.34
N ILE A 394 8.44 -1.64 -3.53
CA ILE A 394 8.83 -1.13 -4.84
C ILE A 394 10.34 -0.94 -4.79
N GLY A 395 11.07 -1.58 -5.70
CA GLY A 395 12.51 -1.44 -5.85
C GLY A 395 12.89 -0.10 -6.48
N SER A 396 14.10 0.38 -6.21
CA SER A 396 14.65 1.58 -6.86
C SER A 396 14.89 1.38 -8.37
N ASP A 397 15.04 0.13 -8.80
CA ASP A 397 15.02 -0.29 -10.20
C ASP A 397 13.64 -0.19 -10.84
N GLY A 398 12.56 -0.17 -10.04
CA GLY A 398 11.16 -0.19 -10.46
C GLY A 398 10.48 -1.55 -10.44
N SER A 399 11.16 -2.60 -9.98
CA SER A 399 10.53 -3.89 -9.68
C SER A 399 9.47 -3.72 -8.59
N VAL A 400 8.42 -4.55 -8.60
CA VAL A 400 7.33 -4.48 -7.62
C VAL A 400 7.08 -5.87 -7.04
N VAL A 401 6.95 -5.95 -5.72
CA VAL A 401 6.49 -7.16 -5.02
C VAL A 401 5.30 -6.77 -4.16
N SER A 402 4.11 -7.22 -4.54
CA SER A 402 2.87 -7.05 -3.76
C SER A 402 2.52 -8.34 -3.07
N ALA A 403 1.94 -8.29 -1.87
CA ALA A 403 1.57 -9.49 -1.14
C ALA A 403 0.27 -9.34 -0.35
N GLY A 404 -0.37 -10.47 -0.06
CA GLY A 404 -1.54 -10.52 0.80
C GLY A 404 -2.21 -11.89 0.83
N ALA A 405 -3.55 -11.94 0.79
CA ALA A 405 -4.33 -13.18 0.85
C ALA A 405 -5.13 -13.46 -0.42
N ILE A 406 -5.17 -14.72 -0.83
CA ILE A 406 -6.12 -15.29 -1.78
C ILE A 406 -7.40 -15.62 -1.01
N TRP A 407 -8.53 -15.18 -1.57
CA TRP A 407 -9.87 -15.49 -1.06
C TRP A 407 -10.57 -16.42 -2.05
N PRO A 408 -10.71 -17.72 -1.75
CA PRO A 408 -11.48 -18.66 -2.59
C PRO A 408 -12.97 -18.30 -2.59
N THR A 409 -13.67 -18.56 -3.70
CA THR A 409 -15.15 -18.43 -3.75
C THR A 409 -15.88 -19.61 -3.10
N ALA A 410 -15.17 -20.70 -2.81
CA ALA A 410 -15.71 -21.87 -2.12
C ALA A 410 -15.81 -21.60 -0.60
N ALA A 411 -17.02 -21.65 -0.06
CA ALA A 411 -17.26 -21.43 1.36
C ALA A 411 -16.59 -22.51 2.23
N GLY A 412 -15.83 -22.09 3.25
CA GLY A 412 -15.12 -22.98 4.17
C GLY A 412 -13.69 -23.36 3.73
N THR A 413 -13.25 -22.99 2.53
CA THR A 413 -11.83 -23.07 2.17
C THR A 413 -11.05 -21.97 2.91
N PRO A 414 -9.87 -22.27 3.51
CA PRO A 414 -9.05 -21.26 4.19
C PRO A 414 -8.51 -20.21 3.20
N GLN A 415 -8.10 -19.06 3.74
CA GLN A 415 -7.35 -18.06 2.99
C GLN A 415 -5.89 -18.49 2.90
N GLU A 416 -5.28 -18.36 1.72
CA GLU A 416 -3.87 -18.68 1.51
C GLU A 416 -3.08 -17.41 1.18
N PRO A 417 -1.84 -17.26 1.65
CA PRO A 417 -1.03 -16.09 1.34
C PRO A 417 -0.47 -16.12 -0.09
N PHE A 418 -0.30 -14.95 -0.70
CA PHE A 418 0.32 -14.81 -2.02
C PHE A 418 1.37 -13.70 -2.08
N TRP A 419 2.29 -13.85 -3.04
CA TRP A 419 3.23 -12.82 -3.48
C TRP A 419 3.11 -12.69 -5.00
N ALA A 420 2.82 -11.48 -5.47
CA ALA A 420 2.74 -11.12 -6.87
C ALA A 420 3.93 -10.22 -7.21
N ARG A 421 4.71 -10.54 -8.24
CA ARG A 421 5.93 -9.81 -8.61
C ARG A 421 5.90 -9.35 -10.06
N TRP A 422 6.36 -8.11 -10.27
CA TRP A 422 6.60 -7.51 -11.58
C TRP A 422 8.04 -7.06 -11.72
N THR A 423 8.55 -7.16 -12.93
CA THR A 423 9.86 -6.63 -13.36
C THR A 423 9.86 -5.10 -13.43
N ALA A 424 11.03 -4.49 -13.64
CA ALA A 424 11.20 -3.04 -13.74
C ALA A 424 10.47 -2.37 -14.95
N ASP A 425 10.07 -3.19 -15.93
CA ASP A 425 9.25 -2.89 -17.11
C ASP A 425 7.82 -3.45 -17.00
N GLY A 426 7.35 -3.78 -15.80
CA GLY A 426 5.94 -4.08 -15.54
C GLY A 426 5.44 -5.40 -16.13
N GLN A 427 6.31 -6.34 -16.46
CA GLN A 427 5.90 -7.69 -16.84
C GLN A 427 5.81 -8.57 -15.58
N PRO A 428 4.84 -9.52 -15.48
CA PRO A 428 4.83 -10.49 -14.39
C PRO A 428 6.14 -11.31 -14.38
N ASP A 429 6.77 -11.41 -13.22
CA ASP A 429 8.10 -12.02 -13.08
C ASP A 429 8.01 -13.55 -13.13
N LEU A 430 8.27 -14.11 -14.32
CA LEU A 430 8.14 -15.54 -14.60
C LEU A 430 9.26 -16.40 -14.00
N ASP A 431 10.41 -15.81 -13.66
CA ASP A 431 11.51 -16.52 -12.99
C ASP A 431 11.18 -16.70 -11.49
N PHE A 432 10.49 -15.73 -10.88
CA PHE A 432 9.99 -15.81 -9.50
C PHE A 432 8.82 -16.82 -9.35
N ALA A 433 7.83 -16.79 -10.25
CA ALA A 433 6.72 -17.74 -10.22
C ALA A 433 5.91 -17.77 -11.53
N THR A 434 5.12 -18.84 -11.72
CA THR A 434 4.15 -18.97 -12.81
C THR A 434 3.22 -17.75 -12.86
N GLY A 435 3.32 -16.94 -13.93
CA GLY A 435 2.52 -15.71 -14.08
C GLY A 435 2.84 -14.63 -13.04
N GLY A 436 4.03 -14.64 -12.44
CA GLY A 436 4.42 -13.70 -11.37
C GLY A 436 3.78 -13.98 -10.00
N LEU A 437 2.95 -15.02 -9.85
CA LEU A 437 2.16 -15.28 -8.64
C LEU A 437 2.66 -16.50 -7.87
N HIS A 438 3.31 -16.28 -6.73
CA HIS A 438 3.79 -17.32 -5.82
C HIS A 438 2.78 -17.64 -4.69
N GLN A 439 2.61 -18.93 -4.41
CA GLN A 439 1.73 -19.49 -3.38
C GLN A 439 2.51 -20.51 -2.53
N PRO A 440 2.93 -20.18 -1.30
CA PRO A 440 3.65 -21.10 -0.42
C PRO A 440 2.73 -21.99 0.44
N GLY A 441 1.40 -21.85 0.33
CA GLY A 441 0.40 -22.67 1.03
C GLY A 441 -0.14 -22.05 2.33
N ALA A 442 -1.26 -22.61 2.81
CA ALA A 442 -2.10 -22.05 3.87
C ALA A 442 -1.41 -21.83 5.24
N ASP A 443 -0.37 -22.59 5.59
CA ASP A 443 0.31 -22.49 6.89
C ASP A 443 1.26 -21.27 7.02
N ALA A 444 1.56 -20.61 5.90
CA ALA A 444 2.49 -19.48 5.88
C ALA A 444 1.84 -18.18 6.40
N VAL A 445 2.67 -17.25 6.90
CA VAL A 445 2.21 -15.96 7.44
C VAL A 445 1.50 -15.16 6.35
N ILE A 446 0.26 -14.69 6.63
CA ILE A 446 -0.47 -13.80 5.72
C ILE A 446 0.14 -12.39 5.81
N PRO A 447 0.81 -11.89 4.76
CA PRO A 447 1.49 -10.60 4.81
C PRO A 447 0.50 -9.47 5.05
N GLN A 448 0.79 -8.58 6.00
CA GLN A 448 0.06 -7.33 6.20
C GLN A 448 0.92 -6.11 5.87
N LEU A 449 2.24 -6.22 6.07
CA LEU A 449 3.23 -5.19 5.78
C LEU A 449 4.51 -5.87 5.26
N LEU A 450 5.24 -5.18 4.39
CA LEU A 450 6.55 -5.62 3.90
C LEU A 450 7.60 -4.53 4.17
N GLN A 451 8.81 -4.95 4.53
CA GLN A 451 10.03 -4.12 4.53
C GLN A 451 11.18 -4.89 3.86
N ARG A 452 12.24 -4.21 3.43
CA ARG A 452 13.46 -4.80 2.87
C ARG A 452 14.67 -4.39 3.69
N ASP A 453 15.57 -5.33 4.01
CA ASP A 453 16.79 -5.05 4.78
C ASP A 453 18.01 -4.74 3.91
N SER A 454 19.12 -4.36 4.56
CA SER A 454 20.40 -4.01 3.91
C SER A 454 20.96 -5.11 3.01
N ASP A 455 20.61 -6.36 3.30
CA ASP A 455 21.12 -7.55 2.62
C ASP A 455 20.14 -8.01 1.52
N GLY A 456 19.14 -7.17 1.22
CA GLY A 456 18.10 -7.42 0.21
C GLY A 456 17.02 -8.42 0.65
N ARG A 457 17.05 -8.95 1.88
CA ARG A 457 16.03 -9.87 2.41
C ARG A 457 14.74 -9.12 2.69
N TRP A 458 13.61 -9.83 2.63
CA TRP A 458 12.31 -9.24 2.95
C TRP A 458 11.94 -9.56 4.39
N LEU A 459 11.46 -8.55 5.10
CA LEU A 459 10.84 -8.66 6.42
C LEU A 459 9.32 -8.60 6.22
N VAL A 460 8.69 -9.76 6.27
CA VAL A 460 7.24 -9.92 6.16
C VAL A 460 6.65 -9.77 7.55
N VAL A 461 5.92 -8.69 7.80
CA VAL A 461 5.09 -8.57 9.01
C VAL A 461 3.67 -8.96 8.64
N GLY A 462 3.07 -9.87 9.39
CA GLY A 462 1.75 -10.38 9.07
C GLY A 462 1.08 -11.07 10.24
N VAL A 463 -0.04 -11.73 9.95
CA VAL A 463 -0.78 -12.53 10.93
C VAL A 463 -0.66 -14.00 10.55
N GLN A 464 -0.35 -14.83 11.54
CA GLN A 464 -0.49 -16.28 11.45
C GLN A 464 -1.65 -16.70 12.35
N GLN A 465 -2.50 -17.62 11.87
CA GLN A 465 -3.57 -18.20 12.67
C GLN A 465 -3.13 -19.58 13.15
N ALA A 466 -3.09 -19.78 14.47
CA ALA A 466 -2.82 -21.07 15.06
C ALA A 466 -4.01 -22.02 14.90
N ALA A 467 -3.77 -23.34 14.96
CA ALA A 467 -4.80 -24.37 14.78
C ALA A 467 -5.93 -24.35 15.83
N ASN A 468 -5.78 -23.61 16.93
CA ASN A 468 -6.82 -23.34 17.93
C ASN A 468 -7.67 -22.08 17.62
N GLY A 469 -7.44 -21.43 16.47
CA GLY A 469 -8.13 -20.22 16.02
C GLY A 469 -7.48 -18.91 16.45
N GLN A 470 -6.54 -18.90 17.41
CA GLN A 470 -5.88 -17.67 17.87
C GLN A 470 -5.02 -17.06 16.77
N ARG A 471 -4.95 -15.72 16.74
CA ARG A 471 -4.13 -14.95 15.81
C ARG A 471 -2.91 -14.38 16.50
N SER A 472 -1.74 -14.56 15.90
CA SER A 472 -0.48 -13.96 16.35
C SER A 472 0.08 -13.07 15.25
N ALA A 473 0.55 -11.88 15.62
CA ALA A 473 1.36 -11.08 14.71
C ALA A 473 2.79 -11.63 14.68
N VAL A 474 3.32 -11.82 13.47
CA VAL A 474 4.61 -12.48 13.21
C VAL A 474 5.45 -11.59 12.31
N VAL A 475 6.74 -11.47 12.61
CA VAL A 475 7.75 -10.96 11.69
C VAL A 475 8.56 -12.14 11.17
N TRP A 476 8.49 -12.40 9.86
CA TRP A 476 9.19 -13.48 9.18
C TRP A 476 10.25 -12.89 8.24
N ARG A 477 11.53 -13.24 8.41
CA ARG A 477 12.59 -12.84 7.48
C ARG A 477 12.78 -13.92 6.41
N VAL A 478 12.69 -13.52 5.15
CA VAL A 478 12.86 -14.41 3.99
C VAL A 478 13.89 -13.87 3.00
N ARG A 479 14.59 -14.79 2.33
CA ARG A 479 15.36 -14.48 1.12
C ARG A 479 14.37 -14.42 -0.04
N GLY A 480 14.09 -13.20 -0.49
CA GLY A 480 13.12 -12.90 -1.57
C GLY A 480 13.69 -13.03 -2.99
N ASP A 481 15.02 -13.08 -3.08
CA ASP A 481 15.81 -13.46 -4.23
C ASP A 481 16.83 -14.51 -3.74
N ALA A 482 17.32 -15.38 -4.63
CA ALA A 482 18.57 -16.09 -4.42
C ALA A 482 19.65 -15.55 -5.39
N PRO A 483 20.94 -15.62 -5.01
CA PRO A 483 22.05 -15.28 -5.91
C PRO A 483 22.32 -16.36 -6.97
#